data_AF-A0A8J8FYQ8-F1
#
_entry.id   AF-A0A8J8FYQ8-F1
#
_cell.length_a   1.000
_cell.length_b   1.000
_cell.length_c   1.000
_cell.angle_alpha   90.00
_cell.angle_beta   90.00
_cell.angle_gamma   90.00
#
_symmetry.space_group_name_H-M   'P 1'
#
loop_
_entity.id
_entity.type
_entity.pdbx_description
1 polymer ?
#
loop_
_entity_poly.entity_id
_entity_poly.type
_entity_poly.pdbx_seq_one_letter_code
_entity_poly.pdbx_strand_id
1 'polypeptide(L)'
;MIFETKETAFHELENLDFSLENWLNFWYPRICEYLDIDSEKDVSALNSIAKLYQSNISENYLQRKIEAREIVILAPGVKLEQEFNTYLSNNSITDKLLICADGATSFLISKNIFPDIITSDIDGKVEDQILAQKQDSIILLHVHGDNTNLVDEHIKEISKKNFLITTQSQPVKGTYNFLGFTDGDRAVCLSAIMNAKNVTLLGFDFGQTIGRFSKKTSLSEDMKKRKIKKFTIAKSIINWCARTGLKIILI
;
A
#
# COMPACT_ATOMS: atom_id res chain seq x y z
N MET A 1 -12.50 -13.74 -8.98
CA MET A 1 -11.40 -14.17 -8.11
C MET A 1 -10.12 -14.03 -8.91
N ILE A 2 -9.15 -13.25 -8.43
CA ILE A 2 -7.90 -12.93 -9.13
C ILE A 2 -6.80 -13.92 -8.72
N PHE A 3 -6.74 -14.23 -7.42
CA PHE A 3 -5.80 -15.19 -6.85
C PHE A 3 -6.54 -16.37 -6.23
N GLU A 4 -5.95 -17.57 -6.29
CA GLU A 4 -6.47 -18.73 -5.57
C GLU A 4 -6.18 -18.60 -4.06
N THR A 5 -7.25 -18.55 -3.26
CA THR A 5 -7.18 -18.31 -1.81
C THR A 5 -8.09 -19.25 -1.00
N LYS A 6 -8.73 -20.24 -1.63
CA LYS A 6 -9.73 -21.12 -0.98
C LYS A 6 -9.24 -21.80 0.30
N GLU A 7 -7.96 -22.18 0.32
CA GLU A 7 -7.32 -22.87 1.45
C GLU A 7 -6.68 -21.89 2.47
N THR A 8 -6.95 -20.60 2.37
CA THR A 8 -6.34 -19.58 3.22
C THR A 8 -7.24 -19.18 4.39
N ALA A 9 -6.63 -18.72 5.48
CA ALA A 9 -7.33 -18.26 6.69
C ALA A 9 -8.22 -17.02 6.49
N PHE A 10 -8.22 -16.43 5.28
CA PHE A 10 -8.91 -15.19 4.93
C PHE A 10 -10.01 -15.38 3.89
N HIS A 11 -10.18 -16.59 3.33
CA HIS A 11 -11.12 -16.84 2.23
C HIS A 11 -12.56 -16.44 2.58
N GLU A 12 -13.02 -16.77 3.78
CA GLU A 12 -14.38 -16.43 4.22
C GLU A 12 -14.58 -14.92 4.32
N LEU A 13 -13.54 -14.17 4.71
CA LEU A 13 -13.60 -12.71 4.84
C LEU A 13 -13.74 -12.01 3.49
N GLU A 14 -13.31 -12.65 2.40
CA GLU A 14 -13.49 -12.13 1.04
C GLU A 14 -14.98 -11.99 0.68
N ASN A 15 -15.90 -12.69 1.37
CA ASN A 15 -17.33 -12.59 1.08
C ASN A 15 -18.05 -11.47 1.86
N LEU A 16 -17.38 -10.82 2.82
CA LEU A 16 -17.93 -9.70 3.56
C LEU A 16 -18.05 -8.45 2.66
N ASP A 17 -18.93 -7.54 3.04
CA ASP A 17 -19.02 -6.23 2.36
C ASP A 17 -17.72 -5.45 2.54
N PHE A 18 -17.26 -4.79 1.48
CA PHE A 18 -16.04 -3.99 1.50
C PHE A 18 -16.24 -2.70 2.31
N SER A 19 -15.88 -2.71 3.59
CA SER A 19 -16.13 -1.60 4.51
C SER A 19 -15.09 -1.51 5.62
N LEU A 20 -14.93 -0.30 6.19
CA LEU A 20 -14.09 -0.08 7.37
C LEU A 20 -14.60 -0.86 8.59
N GLU A 21 -15.92 -1.01 8.73
CA GLU A 21 -16.51 -1.81 9.81
C GLU A 21 -16.05 -3.27 9.73
N ASN A 22 -16.17 -3.91 8.57
CA ASN A 22 -15.73 -5.29 8.40
C ASN A 22 -14.21 -5.43 8.49
N TRP A 23 -13.47 -4.39 8.10
CA TRP A 23 -12.03 -4.35 8.30
C TRP A 23 -11.66 -4.40 9.79
N LEU A 24 -12.24 -3.52 10.60
CA LEU A 24 -11.93 -3.40 12.02
C LEU A 24 -12.47 -4.57 12.84
N ASN A 25 -13.62 -5.14 12.47
CA ASN A 25 -14.25 -6.21 13.23
C ASN A 25 -13.75 -7.62 12.84
N PHE A 26 -13.31 -7.82 11.59
CA PHE A 26 -12.98 -9.17 11.09
C PHE A 26 -11.58 -9.26 10.47
N TRP A 27 -11.23 -8.38 9.52
CA TRP A 27 -9.95 -8.50 8.81
C TRP A 27 -8.75 -8.22 9.69
N TYR A 28 -8.69 -7.03 10.28
CA TYR A 28 -7.52 -6.61 11.04
C TYR A 28 -7.29 -7.47 12.29
N PRO A 29 -8.32 -7.85 13.09
CA PRO A 29 -8.15 -8.81 14.17
C PRO A 29 -7.62 -10.17 13.71
N ARG A 30 -8.13 -10.71 12.59
CA ARG A 30 -7.63 -11.97 12.02
C ARG A 30 -6.19 -11.86 11.53
N ILE A 31 -5.80 -10.71 10.97
CA ILE A 31 -4.40 -10.44 10.58
C ILE A 31 -3.51 -10.41 11.82
N CYS A 32 -3.95 -9.73 12.89
CA CYS A 32 -3.21 -9.67 14.15
C CYS A 32 -2.98 -11.05 14.75
N GLU A 33 -4.02 -11.89 14.81
CA GLU A 33 -3.91 -13.29 15.24
C GLU A 33 -2.95 -14.08 14.34
N TYR A 34 -3.09 -13.96 13.02
CA TYR A 34 -2.31 -14.74 12.05
C TYR A 34 -0.82 -14.39 12.03
N LEU A 35 -0.48 -13.13 12.30
CA LEU A 35 0.88 -12.59 12.29
C LEU A 35 1.47 -12.33 13.68
N ASP A 36 0.73 -12.62 14.75
CA ASP A 36 1.12 -12.31 16.13
C ASP A 36 1.48 -10.82 16.29
N ILE A 37 0.54 -9.95 15.92
CA ILE A 37 0.69 -8.48 16.01
C ILE A 37 -0.12 -7.97 17.20
N ASP A 38 0.53 -7.15 18.01
CA ASP A 38 -0.09 -6.41 19.11
C ASP A 38 -0.76 -5.14 18.57
N SER A 39 -2.09 -5.16 18.40
CA SER A 39 -2.86 -4.05 17.86
C SER A 39 -2.83 -2.79 18.74
N GLU A 40 -2.58 -2.92 20.04
CA GLU A 40 -2.49 -1.77 20.94
C GLU A 40 -1.24 -0.93 20.64
N LYS A 41 -0.16 -1.55 20.16
CA LYS A 41 1.02 -0.81 19.69
C LYS A 41 0.71 0.04 18.46
N ASP A 42 -0.11 -0.45 17.54
CA ASP A 42 -0.52 0.31 16.36
C ASP A 42 -1.37 1.53 16.76
N VAL A 43 -2.29 1.35 17.71
CA VAL A 43 -3.10 2.44 18.27
C VAL A 43 -2.24 3.47 19.01
N SER A 44 -1.28 3.02 19.82
CA SER A 44 -0.35 3.88 20.56
C SER A 44 0.57 4.68 19.62
N ALA A 45 1.10 4.04 18.58
CA ALA A 45 1.91 4.68 17.54
C ALA A 45 1.13 5.78 16.82
N LEU A 46 -0.07 5.46 16.35
CA LEU A 46 -0.95 6.41 15.67
C LEU A 46 -1.26 7.61 16.55
N ASN A 47 -1.66 7.38 17.80
CA ASN A 47 -1.98 8.44 18.74
C ASN A 47 -0.79 9.36 19.05
N SER A 48 0.42 8.81 19.11
CA SER A 48 1.64 9.58 19.38
C SER A 48 1.96 10.51 18.20
N ILE A 49 1.88 10.00 16.97
CA ILE A 49 2.14 10.77 15.76
C ILE A 49 1.04 11.81 15.51
N ALA A 50 -0.24 11.44 15.62
CA ALA A 50 -1.38 12.31 15.34
C ALA A 50 -1.49 13.52 16.30
N LYS A 51 -0.89 13.44 17.49
CA LYS A 51 -0.80 14.59 18.43
C LYS A 51 0.14 15.68 17.92
N LEU A 52 1.15 15.32 17.14
CA LEU A 52 2.23 16.21 16.72
C LEU A 52 2.08 16.66 15.26
N TYR A 53 1.53 15.79 14.42
CA TYR A 53 1.41 16.00 12.98
C TYR A 53 -0.02 15.75 12.51
N GLN A 54 -0.43 16.53 11.52
CA GLN A 54 -1.74 16.44 10.88
C GLN A 54 -1.54 16.32 9.38
N SER A 55 -2.36 15.47 8.75
CA SER A 55 -2.41 15.36 7.29
C SER A 55 -2.68 16.73 6.67
N ASN A 56 -1.91 17.10 5.63
CA ASN A 56 -2.10 18.38 4.92
C ASN A 56 -2.84 18.22 3.59
N ILE A 57 -3.14 16.98 3.21
CA ILE A 57 -4.07 16.63 2.14
C ILE A 57 -5.33 16.01 2.76
N SER A 58 -6.49 16.25 2.14
CA SER A 58 -7.77 15.67 2.56
C SER A 58 -8.14 14.44 1.73
N GLU A 59 -8.99 13.59 2.30
CA GLU A 59 -9.59 12.46 1.57
C GLU A 59 -10.31 12.92 0.29
N ASN A 60 -11.06 14.02 0.35
CA ASN A 60 -11.72 14.60 -0.83
C ASN A 60 -10.74 15.01 -1.94
N TYR A 61 -9.51 15.40 -1.60
CA TYR A 61 -8.48 15.67 -2.60
C TYR A 61 -8.01 14.38 -3.28
N LEU A 62 -7.81 13.30 -2.53
CA LEU A 62 -7.49 11.99 -3.08
C LEU A 62 -8.62 11.45 -3.96
N GLN A 63 -9.87 11.55 -3.50
CA GLN A 63 -11.07 11.18 -4.26
C GLN A 63 -11.06 11.82 -5.65
N ARG A 64 -10.95 13.16 -5.71
CA ARG A 64 -10.92 13.88 -7.00
C ARG A 64 -9.76 13.49 -7.90
N LYS A 65 -8.63 13.06 -7.32
CA LYS A 65 -7.45 12.65 -8.09
C LYS A 65 -7.59 11.24 -8.66
N ILE A 66 -8.28 10.33 -7.97
CA ILE A 66 -8.35 8.90 -8.30
C ILE A 66 -9.66 8.50 -9.01
N GLU A 67 -10.78 9.17 -8.68
CA GLU A 67 -12.10 8.82 -9.20
C GLU A 67 -12.13 8.77 -10.73
N ALA A 68 -12.70 7.68 -11.26
CA ALA A 68 -12.81 7.41 -12.69
C ALA A 68 -11.47 7.42 -13.47
N ARG A 69 -10.32 7.43 -12.80
CA ARG A 69 -9.00 7.31 -13.42
C ARG A 69 -8.60 5.86 -13.62
N GLU A 70 -7.77 5.64 -14.63
CA GLU A 70 -7.06 4.38 -14.82
C GLU A 70 -5.76 4.44 -14.03
N ILE A 71 -5.55 3.45 -13.17
CA ILE A 71 -4.47 3.43 -12.21
C ILE A 71 -3.47 2.34 -12.59
N VAL A 72 -2.18 2.63 -12.49
CA VAL A 72 -1.12 1.62 -12.53
C VAL A 72 -0.45 1.60 -11.17
N ILE A 73 -0.51 0.46 -10.51
CA ILE A 73 0.08 0.25 -9.18
C ILE A 73 1.34 -0.58 -9.36
N LEU A 74 2.44 -0.09 -8.81
CA LEU A 74 3.75 -0.71 -8.88
C LEU A 74 4.16 -1.20 -7.50
N ALA A 75 4.48 -2.49 -7.39
CA ALA A 75 5.04 -3.11 -6.19
C ALA A 75 6.49 -3.58 -6.44
N PRO A 76 7.35 -3.65 -5.41
CA PRO A 76 8.77 -3.99 -5.55
C PRO A 76 9.01 -5.49 -5.75
N GLY A 77 8.25 -6.12 -6.65
CA GLY A 77 8.43 -7.49 -7.10
C GLY A 77 9.69 -7.68 -7.94
N VAL A 78 10.08 -8.95 -8.12
CA VAL A 78 11.22 -9.37 -8.94
C VAL A 78 10.98 -9.04 -10.41
N LYS A 79 9.76 -9.23 -10.90
CA LYS A 79 9.41 -9.02 -12.31
C LYS A 79 9.00 -7.60 -12.63
N LEU A 80 9.00 -6.68 -11.66
CA LEU A 80 8.55 -5.29 -11.84
C LEU A 80 9.15 -4.65 -13.11
N GLU A 81 10.46 -4.76 -13.32
CA GLU A 81 11.10 -4.16 -14.49
C GLU A 81 10.64 -4.80 -15.81
N GLN A 82 10.51 -6.13 -15.83
CA GLN A 82 10.02 -6.85 -17.01
C GLN A 82 8.57 -6.46 -17.33
N GLU A 83 7.69 -6.54 -16.35
CA GLU A 83 6.25 -6.24 -16.50
C GLU A 83 6.03 -4.78 -16.88
N PHE A 84 6.79 -3.85 -16.30
CA PHE A 84 6.74 -2.44 -16.67
C PHE A 84 7.14 -2.20 -18.14
N ASN A 85 8.22 -2.84 -18.62
CA ASN A 85 8.63 -2.73 -20.03
C ASN A 85 7.59 -3.37 -20.97
N THR A 86 7.01 -4.50 -20.58
CA THR A 86 5.92 -5.15 -21.33
C THR A 86 4.67 -4.27 -21.39
N TYR A 87 4.32 -3.61 -20.27
CA TYR A 87 3.21 -2.67 -20.22
C TYR A 87 3.42 -1.49 -21.18
N LEU A 88 4.60 -0.86 -21.14
CA LEU A 88 4.94 0.28 -21.98
C LEU A 88 5.02 -0.05 -23.48
N SER A 89 5.28 -1.31 -23.85
CA SER A 89 5.25 -1.74 -25.25
C SER A 89 3.86 -1.61 -25.89
N ASN A 90 2.79 -1.62 -25.09
CA ASN A 90 1.40 -1.63 -25.58
C ASN A 90 0.53 -0.50 -25.02
N ASN A 91 1.02 0.24 -24.02
CA ASN A 91 0.25 1.24 -23.28
C ASN A 91 1.12 2.48 -22.99
N SER A 92 0.47 3.62 -22.78
CA SER A 92 1.11 4.80 -22.20
C SER A 92 0.82 4.90 -20.70
N ILE A 93 1.76 5.47 -19.95
CA ILE A 93 1.57 5.85 -18.54
C ILE A 93 1.17 7.32 -18.38
N THR A 94 1.27 8.14 -19.43
CA THR A 94 1.11 9.61 -19.35
C THR A 94 -0.30 10.06 -18.96
N ASP A 95 -1.31 9.27 -19.29
CA ASP A 95 -2.72 9.53 -18.97
C ASP A 95 -3.22 8.71 -17.78
N LYS A 96 -2.34 7.89 -17.17
CA LYS A 96 -2.64 7.06 -16.01
C LYS A 96 -2.21 7.75 -14.73
N LEU A 97 -2.80 7.35 -13.62
CA LEU A 97 -2.31 7.73 -12.29
C LEU A 97 -1.40 6.61 -11.79
N LEU A 98 -0.18 6.96 -11.37
CA LEU A 98 0.80 6.00 -10.88
C LEU A 98 0.81 5.94 -9.36
N ILE A 99 0.60 4.76 -8.78
CA ILE A 99 0.74 4.53 -7.34
C ILE A 99 1.91 3.57 -7.09
N CYS A 100 2.87 3.97 -6.27
CA CYS A 100 3.97 3.11 -5.86
C CYS A 100 3.79 2.58 -4.43
N ALA A 101 4.04 1.29 -4.25
CA ALA A 101 4.21 0.68 -2.95
C ALA A 101 5.68 0.76 -2.54
N ASP A 102 5.97 1.60 -1.54
CA ASP A 102 7.27 1.77 -0.89
C ASP A 102 8.45 1.78 -1.89
N GLY A 103 9.30 0.75 -1.89
CA GLY A 103 10.50 0.66 -2.72
C GLY A 103 10.27 0.63 -4.24
N ALA A 104 9.04 0.40 -4.71
CA ALA A 104 8.72 0.59 -6.14
C ALA A 104 8.95 2.04 -6.60
N THR A 105 8.95 2.99 -5.66
CA THR A 105 9.32 4.39 -5.91
C THR A 105 10.73 4.50 -6.49
N SER A 106 11.72 3.83 -5.88
CA SER A 106 13.11 3.85 -6.38
C SER A 106 13.24 3.33 -7.81
N PHE A 107 12.40 2.36 -8.20
CA PHE A 107 12.36 1.88 -9.58
C PHE A 107 11.93 2.99 -10.56
N LEU A 108 10.82 3.69 -10.29
CA LEU A 108 10.37 4.78 -11.16
C LEU A 108 11.37 5.94 -11.20
N ILE A 109 11.93 6.31 -10.05
CA ILE A 109 12.98 7.34 -9.97
C ILE A 109 14.18 6.98 -10.85
N SER A 110 14.60 5.70 -10.86
CA SER A 110 15.70 5.23 -11.73
C SER A 110 15.41 5.36 -13.23
N LYS A 111 14.14 5.50 -13.60
CA LYS A 111 13.66 5.74 -14.97
C LYS A 111 13.30 7.22 -15.22
N ASN A 112 13.59 8.11 -14.27
CA ASN A 112 13.20 9.53 -14.30
C ASN A 112 11.68 9.75 -14.41
N ILE A 113 10.91 8.89 -13.74
CA ILE A 113 9.45 8.95 -13.62
C ILE A 113 9.09 9.16 -12.15
N PHE A 114 8.17 10.07 -11.87
CA PHE A 114 7.67 10.34 -10.51
C PHE A 114 6.25 9.79 -10.37
N PRO A 115 5.96 8.99 -9.33
CA PRO A 115 4.59 8.51 -9.09
C PRO A 115 3.68 9.67 -8.65
N ASP A 116 2.37 9.50 -8.82
CA ASP A 116 1.39 10.44 -8.27
C ASP A 116 1.19 10.25 -6.77
N ILE A 117 1.19 8.99 -6.32
CA ILE A 117 0.91 8.60 -4.93
C ILE A 117 1.90 7.51 -4.52
N ILE A 118 2.33 7.55 -3.27
CA ILE A 118 3.19 6.55 -2.65
C ILE A 118 2.48 6.05 -1.39
N THR A 119 2.20 4.75 -1.32
CA THR A 119 1.79 4.08 -0.08
C THR A 119 3.04 3.50 0.56
N SER A 120 3.36 3.90 1.78
CA SER A 120 4.58 3.44 2.45
C SER A 120 4.48 3.51 3.97
N ASP A 121 5.06 2.53 4.64
CA ASP A 121 5.39 2.53 6.06
C ASP A 121 6.80 3.12 6.36
N ILE A 122 7.42 3.76 5.36
CA ILE A 122 8.72 4.44 5.38
C ILE A 122 9.87 3.50 5.75
N ASP A 123 9.78 2.28 5.24
CA ASP A 123 10.71 1.21 5.58
C ASP A 123 11.69 0.86 4.44
N GLY A 124 11.44 1.35 3.22
CA GLY A 124 12.35 1.32 2.08
C GLY A 124 13.35 2.50 2.00
N LYS A 125 13.74 2.88 0.78
CA LYS A 125 14.67 4.00 0.53
C LYS A 125 13.93 5.35 0.57
N VAL A 126 13.80 5.90 1.78
CA VAL A 126 12.97 7.08 2.08
C VAL A 126 13.39 8.32 1.28
N GLU A 127 14.68 8.46 0.96
CA GLU A 127 15.18 9.62 0.20
C GLU A 127 14.56 9.70 -1.20
N ASP A 128 14.34 8.56 -1.85
CA ASP A 128 13.70 8.52 -3.18
C ASP A 128 12.21 8.88 -3.08
N GLN A 129 11.56 8.53 -1.96
CA GLN A 129 10.17 8.92 -1.69
C GLN A 129 10.03 10.41 -1.41
N ILE A 130 10.95 10.99 -0.63
CA ILE A 130 11.01 12.44 -0.37
C ILE A 130 11.35 13.19 -1.67
N LEU A 131 12.24 12.65 -2.51
CA LEU A 131 12.54 13.22 -3.83
C LEU A 131 11.29 13.26 -4.72
N ALA A 132 10.53 12.17 -4.76
CA ALA A 132 9.26 12.10 -5.47
C ALA A 132 8.24 13.10 -4.91
N GLN A 133 8.13 13.20 -3.59
CA GLN A 133 7.26 14.16 -2.91
C GLN A 133 7.62 15.62 -3.23
N LYS A 134 8.90 15.92 -3.44
CA LYS A 134 9.37 17.25 -3.91
C LYS A 134 8.93 17.54 -5.35
N GLN A 135 8.60 16.51 -6.13
CA GLN A 135 7.97 16.57 -7.46
C GLN A 135 6.45 16.34 -7.39
N ASP A 136 5.83 16.75 -6.27
CA ASP A 136 4.38 16.76 -6.02
C ASP A 136 3.71 15.38 -5.80
N SER A 137 4.48 14.28 -5.71
CA SER A 137 3.92 13.00 -5.24
C SER A 137 3.28 13.13 -3.85
N ILE A 138 2.20 12.40 -3.61
CA ILE A 138 1.54 12.35 -2.30
C ILE A 138 2.01 11.13 -1.54
N ILE A 139 2.54 11.32 -0.33
CA ILE A 139 2.89 10.20 0.56
C ILE A 139 1.69 9.86 1.45
N LEU A 140 1.17 8.65 1.32
CA LEU A 140 0.26 8.03 2.27
C LEU A 140 1.10 7.29 3.30
N LEU A 141 1.46 8.02 4.37
CA LEU A 141 2.33 7.57 5.44
C LEU A 141 1.58 6.61 6.35
N HIS A 142 1.93 5.32 6.30
CA HIS A 142 1.31 4.32 7.15
C HIS A 142 1.99 4.24 8.52
N VAL A 143 1.24 4.46 9.60
CA VAL A 143 1.75 4.41 10.97
C VAL A 143 1.25 3.16 11.69
N HIS A 144 2.19 2.40 12.25
CA HIS A 144 1.93 1.21 13.05
C HIS A 144 3.01 1.02 14.14
N GLY A 145 2.86 0.02 15.00
CA GLY A 145 3.65 -0.15 16.22
C GLY A 145 5.15 -0.35 16.00
N ASP A 146 5.53 -0.93 14.87
CA ASP A 146 6.92 -1.34 14.58
C ASP A 146 7.72 -0.26 13.82
N ASN A 147 7.09 0.79 13.30
CA ASN A 147 7.76 1.80 12.48
C ASN A 147 7.88 3.19 13.13
N THR A 148 7.48 3.34 14.38
CA THR A 148 7.50 4.62 15.13
C THR A 148 8.84 5.36 15.03
N ASN A 149 9.97 4.67 15.24
CA ASN A 149 11.30 5.28 15.14
C ASN A 149 11.60 5.84 13.74
N LEU A 150 11.23 5.10 12.68
CA LEU A 150 11.44 5.55 11.28
C LEU A 150 10.52 6.72 10.94
N VAL A 151 9.27 6.67 11.42
CA VAL A 151 8.34 7.78 11.28
C VAL A 151 8.90 9.02 11.98
N ASP A 152 9.36 8.93 13.22
CA ASP A 152 9.91 10.06 13.97
C ASP A 152 11.14 10.68 13.28
N GLU A 153 11.98 9.86 12.65
CA GLU A 153 13.15 10.31 11.89
C GLU A 153 12.77 11.17 10.67
N HIS A 154 11.74 10.76 9.93
CA HIS A 154 11.46 11.32 8.60
C HIS A 154 10.22 12.23 8.53
N ILE A 155 9.28 12.12 9.47
CA ILE A 155 7.98 12.79 9.39
C ILE A 155 8.10 14.31 9.32
N LYS A 156 9.12 14.89 9.97
CA LYS A 156 9.36 16.34 9.92
C LYS A 156 9.68 16.85 8.51
N GLU A 157 10.36 16.05 7.69
CA GLU A 157 10.63 16.40 6.29
C GLU A 157 9.40 16.11 5.43
N ILE A 158 8.79 14.93 5.61
CA ILE A 158 7.59 14.50 4.88
C ILE A 158 6.44 15.51 5.07
N SER A 159 6.26 16.03 6.28
CA SER A 159 5.15 16.94 6.62
C SER A 159 5.23 18.30 5.94
N LYS A 160 6.35 18.65 5.30
CA LYS A 160 6.53 19.92 4.57
C LYS A 160 5.84 19.93 3.20
N LYS A 161 5.43 18.77 2.69
CA LYS A 161 4.85 18.57 1.37
C LYS A 161 3.65 17.63 1.44
N ASN A 162 3.06 17.27 0.30
CA ASN A 162 1.81 16.54 0.20
C ASN A 162 1.89 15.19 0.93
N PHE A 163 1.18 15.05 2.06
CA PHE A 163 1.11 13.79 2.79
C PHE A 163 -0.19 13.62 3.55
N LEU A 164 -0.49 12.37 3.88
CA LEU A 164 -1.63 11.97 4.69
C LEU A 164 -1.25 10.78 5.57
N ILE A 165 -1.62 10.84 6.84
CA ILE A 165 -1.35 9.79 7.82
C ILE A 165 -2.42 8.72 7.71
N THR A 166 -2.00 7.49 7.45
CA THR A 166 -2.88 6.32 7.36
C THR A 166 -2.61 5.32 8.47
N THR A 167 -3.60 4.50 8.77
CA THR A 167 -3.50 3.44 9.77
C THR A 167 -4.30 2.20 9.36
N GLN A 168 -4.00 1.07 10.01
CA GLN A 168 -4.75 -0.19 9.91
C GLN A 168 -5.68 -0.42 11.10
N SER A 169 -5.50 0.35 12.18
CA SER A 169 -6.37 0.35 13.35
C SER A 169 -7.50 1.38 13.20
N GLN A 170 -8.26 1.63 14.28
CA GLN A 170 -9.29 2.65 14.30
C GLN A 170 -8.66 4.04 14.02
N PRO A 171 -9.04 4.74 12.93
CA PRO A 171 -8.51 6.06 12.65
C PRO A 171 -8.94 7.06 13.73
N VAL A 172 -8.03 7.99 14.04
CA VAL A 172 -8.29 9.18 14.87
C VAL A 172 -8.39 10.42 13.98
N LYS A 173 -8.85 11.54 14.55
CA LYS A 173 -9.04 12.80 13.81
C LYS A 173 -7.78 13.19 13.03
N GLY A 174 -7.95 13.43 11.72
CA GLY A 174 -6.87 13.83 10.82
C GLY A 174 -6.04 12.67 10.25
N THR A 175 -6.42 11.43 10.56
CA THR A 175 -5.83 10.19 10.02
C THR A 175 -6.91 9.37 9.34
N TYR A 176 -6.52 8.48 8.44
CA TYR A 176 -7.47 7.71 7.63
C TYR A 176 -7.11 6.23 7.61
N ASN A 177 -8.12 5.38 7.54
CA ASN A 177 -7.93 3.95 7.30
C ASN A 177 -8.54 3.60 5.95
N PHE A 178 -7.67 3.47 4.94
CA PHE A 178 -8.05 3.04 3.59
C PHE A 178 -7.95 1.52 3.42
N LEU A 179 -8.02 0.78 4.53
CA LEU A 179 -7.91 -0.67 4.61
C LEU A 179 -6.53 -1.14 4.10
N GLY A 180 -6.42 -2.42 3.76
CA GLY A 180 -5.15 -2.98 3.31
C GLY A 180 -4.17 -3.22 4.46
N PHE A 181 -3.21 -4.10 4.23
CA PHE A 181 -2.17 -4.47 5.17
C PHE A 181 -0.76 -4.19 4.64
N THR A 182 -0.47 -4.57 3.40
CA THR A 182 0.82 -4.28 2.74
C THR A 182 0.69 -3.06 1.85
N ASP A 183 1.77 -2.32 1.61
CA ASP A 183 1.71 -1.11 0.78
C ASP A 183 1.06 -1.35 -0.59
N GLY A 184 1.35 -2.50 -1.22
CA GLY A 184 0.76 -2.88 -2.50
C GLY A 184 -0.76 -3.06 -2.43
N ASP A 185 -1.27 -3.82 -1.45
CA ASP A 185 -2.72 -4.01 -1.32
C ASP A 185 -3.44 -2.75 -0.80
N ARG A 186 -2.77 -1.89 -0.02
CA ARG A 186 -3.28 -0.57 0.40
C ARG A 186 -3.57 0.32 -0.80
N ALA A 187 -2.68 0.32 -1.79
CA ALA A 187 -2.90 1.05 -3.03
C ALA A 187 -4.12 0.54 -3.81
N VAL A 188 -4.37 -0.78 -3.77
CA VAL A 188 -5.56 -1.39 -4.39
C VAL A 188 -6.83 -1.01 -3.63
N CYS A 189 -6.82 -1.13 -2.29
CA CYS A 189 -7.94 -0.73 -1.44
C CYS A 189 -8.28 0.75 -1.63
N LEU A 190 -7.28 1.63 -1.62
CA LEU A 190 -7.46 3.06 -1.90
C LEU A 190 -8.15 3.26 -3.25
N SER A 191 -7.69 2.57 -4.30
CA SER A 191 -8.29 2.68 -5.63
C SER A 191 -9.74 2.21 -5.66
N ALA A 192 -10.10 1.17 -4.89
CA ALA A 192 -11.46 0.68 -4.76
C ALA A 192 -12.35 1.68 -4.01
N ILE A 193 -11.89 2.19 -2.85
CA ILE A 193 -12.61 3.20 -2.04
C ILE A 193 -12.90 4.45 -2.88
N MET A 194 -11.91 4.88 -3.65
CA MET A 194 -11.97 6.13 -4.41
C MET A 194 -12.65 5.99 -5.78
N ASN A 195 -13.27 4.84 -6.07
CA ASN A 195 -13.98 4.57 -7.34
C ASN A 195 -13.11 4.77 -8.58
N ALA A 196 -11.89 4.24 -8.57
CA ALA A 196 -11.05 4.17 -9.77
C ALA A 196 -11.76 3.41 -10.90
N LYS A 197 -11.50 3.79 -12.15
CA LYS A 197 -12.10 3.12 -13.33
C LYS A 197 -11.58 1.70 -13.50
N ASN A 198 -10.27 1.51 -13.35
CA ASN A 198 -9.61 0.22 -13.33
C ASN A 198 -8.20 0.35 -12.74
N VAL A 199 -7.64 -0.79 -12.34
CA VAL A 199 -6.29 -0.89 -11.77
C VAL A 199 -5.50 -1.93 -12.55
N THR A 200 -4.29 -1.57 -12.96
CA THR A 200 -3.26 -2.50 -13.47
C THR A 200 -2.19 -2.69 -12.41
N LEU A 201 -1.85 -3.94 -12.11
CA LEU A 201 -0.86 -4.33 -11.11
C LEU A 201 0.44 -4.75 -11.80
N LEU A 202 1.55 -4.12 -11.41
CA LEU A 202 2.91 -4.44 -11.86
C LEU A 202 3.80 -4.78 -10.64
N GLY A 203 4.57 -5.85 -10.73
CA GLY A 203 5.47 -6.34 -9.68
C GLY A 203 4.75 -7.06 -8.53
N PHE A 204 3.55 -7.58 -8.76
CA PHE A 204 2.75 -8.32 -7.77
C PHE A 204 3.05 -9.83 -7.85
N ASP A 205 4.33 -10.19 -7.73
CA ASP A 205 4.81 -11.56 -7.97
C ASP A 205 4.33 -12.59 -6.95
N PHE A 206 4.10 -12.17 -5.70
CA PHE A 206 3.80 -13.02 -4.54
C PHE A 206 4.67 -14.30 -4.41
N GLY A 207 5.88 -14.27 -4.99
CA GLY A 207 6.80 -15.40 -5.07
C GLY A 207 7.77 -15.46 -3.88
N GLN A 208 8.60 -16.50 -3.82
CA GLN A 208 9.57 -16.66 -2.73
C GLN A 208 10.81 -15.76 -2.86
N THR A 209 11.06 -15.24 -4.07
CA THR A 209 12.20 -14.39 -4.37
C THR A 209 11.87 -12.92 -4.11
N ILE A 210 12.84 -12.18 -3.59
CA ILE A 210 12.67 -10.78 -3.22
C ILE A 210 13.15 -9.89 -4.36
N GLY A 211 12.32 -8.94 -4.78
CA GLY A 211 12.71 -7.94 -5.77
C GLY A 211 13.84 -7.04 -5.26
N ARG A 212 14.72 -6.62 -6.17
CA ARG A 212 15.92 -5.81 -5.83
C ARG A 212 15.60 -4.46 -5.17
N PHE A 213 14.36 -3.98 -5.28
CA PHE A 213 13.88 -2.73 -4.71
C PHE A 213 13.17 -2.90 -3.36
N SER A 214 13.15 -4.11 -2.79
CA SER A 214 12.61 -4.36 -1.45
C SER A 214 13.69 -4.17 -0.38
N LYS A 215 13.30 -3.74 0.83
CA LYS A 215 14.15 -3.37 1.98
C LYS A 215 15.32 -4.31 2.31
N LYS A 216 15.26 -5.62 2.02
CA LYS A 216 16.31 -6.59 2.40
C LYS A 216 16.54 -7.64 1.32
N THR A 217 17.78 -7.74 0.85
CA THR A 217 18.23 -8.78 -0.11
C THR A 217 18.53 -10.13 0.55
N SER A 218 18.71 -10.16 1.88
CA SER A 218 18.92 -11.35 2.69
C SER A 218 17.85 -11.42 3.78
N LEU A 219 17.01 -12.47 3.75
CA LEU A 219 16.03 -12.73 4.80
C LEU A 219 16.37 -14.00 5.58
N SER A 220 16.28 -13.92 6.91
CA SER A 220 16.19 -15.10 7.77
C SER A 220 14.96 -15.93 7.40
N GLU A 221 14.96 -17.22 7.74
CA GLU A 221 13.82 -18.09 7.46
C GLU A 221 12.51 -17.61 8.09
N ASP A 222 12.57 -17.03 9.29
CA ASP A 222 11.38 -16.47 9.93
C ASP A 222 10.83 -15.25 9.18
N MET A 223 11.70 -14.40 8.63
CA MET A 223 11.25 -13.27 7.80
C MET A 223 10.66 -13.76 6.47
N LYS A 224 11.19 -14.82 5.86
CA LYS A 224 10.58 -15.43 4.66
C LYS A 224 9.19 -15.98 4.96
N LYS A 225 9.03 -16.72 6.07
CA LYS A 225 7.72 -17.23 6.52
C LYS A 225 6.74 -16.09 6.76
N ARG A 226 7.16 -15.03 7.48
CA ARG A 226 6.32 -13.84 7.72
C ARG A 226 5.93 -13.16 6.41
N LYS A 227 6.85 -13.06 5.44
CA LYS A 227 6.56 -12.49 4.12
C LYS A 227 5.55 -13.32 3.33
N ILE A 228 5.65 -14.65 3.33
CA ILE A 228 4.66 -15.54 2.71
C ILE A 228 3.29 -15.34 3.36
N LYS A 229 3.21 -15.24 4.69
CA LYS A 229 1.97 -14.92 5.40
C LYS A 229 1.39 -13.57 4.95
N LYS A 230 2.22 -12.53 4.80
CA LYS A 230 1.78 -11.22 4.26
C LYS A 230 1.24 -11.34 2.83
N PHE A 231 1.85 -12.17 1.99
CA PHE A 231 1.36 -12.42 0.63
C PHE A 231 0.00 -13.12 0.61
N THR A 232 -0.23 -14.06 1.52
CA THR A 232 -1.56 -14.67 1.69
C THR A 232 -2.61 -13.60 2.02
N ILE A 233 -2.32 -12.71 2.97
CA ILE A 233 -3.21 -11.60 3.34
C ILE A 233 -3.48 -10.70 2.12
N ALA A 234 -2.43 -10.22 1.45
CA ALA A 234 -2.54 -9.30 0.32
C ALA A 234 -3.36 -9.88 -0.84
N LYS A 235 -3.17 -11.16 -1.17
CA LYS A 235 -3.99 -11.85 -2.20
C LYS A 235 -5.48 -11.84 -1.85
N SER A 236 -5.82 -12.16 -0.61
CA SER A 236 -7.22 -12.18 -0.16
C SER A 236 -7.82 -10.77 -0.10
N ILE A 237 -7.06 -9.76 0.33
CA ILE A 237 -7.51 -8.36 0.29
C ILE A 237 -7.76 -7.89 -1.15
N ILE A 238 -6.89 -8.24 -2.10
CA ILE A 238 -7.08 -7.88 -3.51
C ILE A 238 -8.31 -8.58 -4.10
N ASN A 239 -8.54 -9.85 -3.76
CA ASN A 239 -9.78 -10.56 -4.12
C ASN A 239 -11.01 -9.86 -3.53
N TRP A 240 -10.95 -9.41 -2.28
CA TRP A 240 -12.03 -8.67 -1.62
C TRP A 240 -12.29 -7.33 -2.33
N CYS A 241 -11.25 -6.58 -2.69
CA CYS A 241 -11.37 -5.36 -3.49
C CYS A 241 -12.08 -5.61 -4.83
N ALA A 242 -11.75 -6.71 -5.52
CA ALA A 242 -12.36 -7.04 -6.81
C ALA A 242 -13.89 -7.22 -6.75
N ARG A 243 -14.44 -7.52 -5.56
CA ARG A 243 -15.89 -7.68 -5.37
C ARG A 243 -16.66 -6.36 -5.29
N THR A 244 -15.97 -5.23 -5.14
CA THR A 244 -16.57 -3.90 -5.26
C THR A 244 -17.03 -3.57 -6.69
N GLY A 245 -16.63 -4.40 -7.67
CA GLY A 245 -16.81 -4.12 -9.10
C GLY A 245 -15.58 -3.46 -9.74
N LEU A 246 -14.55 -3.12 -8.96
CA LEU A 246 -13.28 -2.62 -9.48
C LEU A 246 -12.64 -3.66 -10.42
N LYS A 247 -12.41 -3.25 -11.68
CA LYS A 247 -11.66 -4.06 -12.64
C LYS A 247 -10.17 -4.00 -12.31
N ILE A 248 -9.61 -5.15 -11.93
CA ILE A 248 -8.18 -5.30 -11.62
C ILE A 248 -7.53 -6.21 -12.67
N ILE A 249 -6.42 -5.75 -13.23
CA ILE A 249 -5.63 -6.42 -14.27
C ILE A 249 -4.27 -6.74 -13.67
N LEU A 250 -3.87 -8.01 -13.71
CA LEU A 250 -2.53 -8.48 -13.33
C LEU A 250 -1.75 -8.78 -14.61
N ILE A 251 -0.49 -8.35 -14.68
CA ILE A 251 0.42 -8.57 -15.82
C ILE A 251 1.47 -9.62 -15.47
#